data_AF-A0A3Q3K904-F1
#
_entry.id   AF-A0A3Q3K904-F1
#
_cell.length_a   1.000
_cell.length_b   1.000
_cell.length_c   1.000
_cell.angle_alpha   90.00
_cell.angle_beta   90.00
_cell.angle_gamma   90.00
#
_symmetry.space_group_name_H-M   'P 1'
#
loop_
_entity.id
_entity.type
_entity.pdbx_description
1 polymer ?
#
loop_
_entity_poly.entity_id
_entity_poly.type
_entity_poly.pdbx_seq_one_letter_code
_entity_poly.pdbx_strand_id
1 'polypeptide(L)'
;MLLCGADQRLLEIRSSFTDGTSGPVLNILLDKGLQKQVITDSERESTNDVQNKRDKARFVIDTVRKKGEAASSEMIEILCEDDSFLLGNLEPLDCQITLKTSCAHR
;
A
#
# COMPACT_ATOMS: atom_id res chain seq x y z
N MET A 1 5.25 19.70 6.23
CA MET A 1 4.09 19.37 5.37
C MET A 1 3.42 18.19 6.00
N LEU A 2 2.21 18.36 6.55
CA LEU A 2 1.45 17.23 7.10
C LEU A 2 0.84 16.48 5.92
N LEU A 3 1.29 15.26 5.69
CA LEU A 3 0.68 14.33 4.76
C LEU A 3 -0.55 13.76 5.45
N CYS A 4 -1.70 14.36 5.14
CA CYS A 4 -2.93 14.09 5.86
C CYS A 4 -3.63 12.79 5.38
N GLY A 5 -3.31 12.31 4.17
CA GLY A 5 -3.97 11.16 3.54
C GLY A 5 -3.11 9.90 3.45
N ALA A 6 -3.75 8.74 3.58
CA ALA A 6 -3.13 7.42 3.39
C ALA A 6 -2.53 7.25 1.98
N ASP A 7 -3.16 7.83 0.97
CA ASP A 7 -2.68 7.83 -0.42
C ASP A 7 -1.34 8.58 -0.55
N GLN A 8 -1.13 9.60 0.27
CA GLN A 8 0.10 10.37 0.28
C GLN A 8 1.22 9.63 1.04
N ARG A 9 0.89 8.92 2.12
CA ARG A 9 1.83 8.01 2.78
C ARG A 9 2.27 6.88 1.84
N LEU A 10 1.34 6.30 1.07
CA LEU A 10 1.70 5.31 0.04
C LEU A 10 2.64 5.88 -1.04
N LEU A 11 2.51 7.17 -1.37
CA LEU A 11 3.43 7.84 -2.29
C LEU A 11 4.86 7.93 -1.71
N GLU A 12 4.99 8.24 -0.43
CA GLU A 12 6.31 8.32 0.22
C GLU A 12 7.02 6.98 0.22
N ILE A 13 6.32 5.93 0.62
CA ILE A 13 6.90 4.59 0.69
C ILE A 13 7.07 3.95 -0.68
N ARG A 14 6.51 4.54 -1.75
CA ARG A 14 6.44 3.92 -3.09
C ARG A 14 7.79 3.44 -3.58
N SER A 15 8.86 4.23 -3.42
CA SER A 15 10.20 3.85 -3.88
C SER A 15 10.73 2.67 -3.08
N SER A 16 10.73 2.78 -1.75
CA SER A 16 11.19 1.73 -0.84
C SER A 16 10.41 0.43 -1.03
N PHE A 17 9.09 0.52 -1.21
CA PHE A 17 8.22 -0.62 -1.50
C PHE A 17 8.58 -1.25 -2.85
N THR A 18 8.73 -0.45 -3.90
CA THR A 18 9.04 -0.95 -5.26
C THR A 18 10.37 -1.72 -5.28
N ASP A 19 11.38 -1.22 -4.57
CA ASP A 19 12.71 -1.81 -4.55
C ASP A 19 12.81 -2.99 -3.57
N GLY A 20 12.25 -2.83 -2.37
CA GLY A 20 12.39 -3.75 -1.24
C GLY A 20 11.44 -4.94 -1.23
N THR A 21 10.26 -4.85 -1.84
CA THR A 21 9.25 -5.93 -1.74
C THR A 21 9.67 -7.15 -2.54
N SER A 22 9.76 -8.34 -1.92
CA SER A 22 10.08 -9.57 -2.65
C SER A 22 8.89 -10.07 -3.50
N GLY A 23 9.14 -10.92 -4.50
CA GLY A 23 8.07 -11.49 -5.34
C GLY A 23 6.99 -12.24 -4.53
N PRO A 24 7.36 -13.11 -3.57
CA PRO A 24 6.40 -13.78 -2.70
C PRO A 24 5.55 -12.82 -1.86
N VAL A 25 6.17 -11.81 -1.23
CA VAL A 25 5.46 -10.80 -0.43
C VAL A 25 4.48 -10.01 -1.30
N LEU A 26 4.88 -9.67 -2.53
CA LEU A 26 4.01 -8.99 -3.49
C LEU A 26 2.78 -9.83 -3.87
N ASN A 27 2.92 -11.16 -4.00
CA ASN A 27 1.79 -12.04 -4.30
C ASN A 27 0.82 -12.16 -3.11
N ILE A 28 1.34 -12.28 -1.89
CA ILE A 28 0.50 -12.30 -0.67
C ILE A 28 -0.28 -10.99 -0.55
N LEU A 29 0.39 -9.86 -0.80
CA LEU A 29 -0.24 -8.54 -0.80
C LEU A 29 -1.38 -8.44 -1.82
N LEU A 30 -1.17 -8.97 -3.03
CA LEU A 30 -2.20 -9.03 -4.06
C LEU A 30 -3.39 -9.88 -3.62
N ASP A 31 -3.16 -11.06 -3.04
CA ASP A 31 -4.21 -11.96 -2.54
C ASP A 31 -5.07 -11.29 -1.48
N LYS A 32 -4.44 -10.66 -0.48
CA LYS A 32 -5.15 -9.92 0.57
C LYS A 32 -5.83 -8.66 0.02
N GLY A 33 -5.19 -7.97 -0.92
CA GLY A 33 -5.77 -6.81 -1.60
C GLY A 33 -7.07 -7.13 -2.33
N LEU A 34 -7.19 -8.33 -2.92
CA LEU A 34 -8.46 -8.78 -3.50
C LEU A 34 -9.48 -9.16 -2.44
N GLN A 35 -9.05 -9.87 -1.40
CA GLN A 35 -9.93 -10.27 -0.31
C GLN A 35 -10.61 -9.05 0.33
N LYS A 36 -9.85 -7.96 0.52
CA LYS A 36 -10.33 -6.67 1.04
C LYS A 36 -10.91 -5.74 -0.04
N GLN A 37 -11.03 -6.20 -1.28
CA GLN A 37 -11.58 -5.45 -2.44
C GLN A 37 -10.86 -4.12 -2.74
N VAL A 38 -9.61 -3.99 -2.29
CA VAL A 38 -8.73 -2.86 -2.60
C VAL A 38 -8.26 -2.94 -4.06
N ILE A 39 -8.01 -4.18 -4.51
CA ILE A 39 -7.61 -4.53 -5.87
C ILE A 39 -8.74 -5.35 -6.49
N THR A 40 -9.14 -5.03 -7.70
CA THR A 40 -10.16 -5.80 -8.44
C THR A 40 -9.54 -6.98 -9.16
N ASP A 41 -10.35 -7.97 -9.54
CA ASP A 41 -9.88 -9.11 -10.35
C ASP A 41 -9.19 -8.65 -11.64
N SER A 42 -9.75 -7.65 -12.33
CA SER A 42 -9.15 -7.08 -13.55
C SER A 42 -7.78 -6.43 -13.30
N GLU A 43 -7.62 -5.74 -12.16
CA GLU A 43 -6.33 -5.15 -11.79
C GLU A 43 -5.32 -6.22 -11.41
N ARG A 44 -5.73 -7.27 -10.68
CA ARG A 44 -4.87 -8.44 -10.40
C ARG A 44 -4.44 -9.12 -11.70
N GLU A 45 -5.37 -9.37 -12.61
CA GLU A 45 -5.09 -9.98 -13.91
C GLU A 45 -4.08 -9.14 -14.71
N SER A 46 -4.25 -7.81 -14.71
CA SER A 46 -3.29 -6.88 -15.34
C SER A 46 -1.88 -6.99 -14.74
N THR A 47 -1.75 -7.43 -13.48
CA THR A 47 -0.43 -7.66 -12.87
C THR A 47 0.24 -8.95 -13.30
N ASN A 48 -0.49 -9.91 -13.88
CA ASN A 48 0.05 -11.17 -14.35
C ASN A 48 0.89 -10.99 -15.62
N ASP A 49 0.53 -10.00 -16.45
CA ASP A 49 1.27 -9.63 -17.66
C ASP A 49 2.61 -8.94 -17.34
N VAL A 50 2.80 -8.46 -16.10
CA VAL A 50 4.01 -7.74 -15.69
C VAL A 50 5.06 -8.72 -15.17
N GLN A 51 6.06 -9.01 -16.01
CA GLN A 51 7.16 -9.92 -15.67
C GLN A 51 8.14 -9.35 -14.62
N ASN A 52 8.32 -8.03 -14.60
CA ASN A 52 9.24 -7.37 -13.68
C ASN A 52 8.58 -7.10 -12.32
N LYS A 53 9.13 -7.69 -11.26
CA LYS A 53 8.71 -7.47 -9.87
C LYS A 53 8.57 -5.99 -9.50
N ARG A 54 9.53 -5.13 -9.89
CA ARG A 54 9.48 -3.70 -9.56
C ARG A 54 8.33 -3.00 -10.27
N ASP A 55 8.16 -3.28 -11.56
CA ASP A 55 7.08 -2.65 -12.32
C ASP A 55 5.72 -3.14 -11.83
N LYS A 56 5.63 -4.41 -11.40
CA LYS A 56 4.44 -4.99 -10.76
C LYS A 56 4.14 -4.30 -9.43
N ALA A 57 5.14 -4.15 -8.56
CA ALA A 57 5.01 -3.45 -7.28
C ALA A 57 4.58 -1.98 -7.47
N ARG A 58 5.18 -1.28 -8.43
CA ARG A 58 4.81 0.08 -8.80
C ARG A 58 3.36 0.17 -9.27
N PHE A 59 2.95 -0.75 -10.15
CA PHE A 59 1.58 -0.83 -10.64
C PHE A 59 0.56 -0.99 -9.51
N VAL A 60 0.84 -1.86 -8.54
CA VAL A 60 -0.05 -2.09 -7.38
C VAL A 60 -0.21 -0.82 -6.56
N ILE A 61 0.90 -0.20 -6.12
CA ILE A 61 0.84 1.02 -5.30
C ILE A 61 0.16 2.17 -6.05
N ASP A 62 0.51 2.39 -7.31
CA ASP A 62 -0.07 3.49 -8.09
C ASP A 62 -1.58 3.24 -8.35
N THR A 63 -2.01 2.00 -8.54
CA THR A 63 -3.43 1.65 -8.72
C THR A 63 -4.22 1.90 -7.46
N VAL A 64 -3.75 1.42 -6.32
CA VAL A 64 -4.43 1.62 -5.03
C VAL A 64 -4.50 3.10 -4.67
N ARG A 65 -3.39 3.82 -4.84
CA ARG A 65 -3.34 5.26 -4.58
C ARG A 65 -4.35 6.04 -5.42
N LYS A 66 -4.52 5.68 -6.70
CA LYS A 66 -5.51 6.31 -7.60
C LYS A 66 -6.96 6.08 -7.18
N LYS A 67 -7.25 5.01 -6.45
CA LYS A 67 -8.59 4.75 -5.88
C LYS A 67 -8.91 5.66 -4.68
N GLY A 68 -7.91 6.32 -4.11
CA GLY A 68 -8.06 7.32 -3.06
C GLY A 68 -7.73 6.81 -1.66
N GLU A 69 -8.06 7.64 -0.67
CA GLU A 69 -7.62 7.48 0.72
C GLU A 69 -8.12 6.18 1.35
N ALA A 70 -9.39 5.80 1.15
CA ALA A 70 -9.96 4.59 1.74
C ALA A 70 -9.21 3.31 1.30
N ALA A 71 -9.01 3.15 -0.01
CA ALA A 71 -8.27 2.02 -0.57
C ALA A 71 -6.80 2.04 -0.12
N SER A 72 -6.21 3.23 -0.04
CA SER A 72 -4.83 3.41 0.43
C SER A 72 -4.67 3.07 1.90
N SER A 73 -5.66 3.41 2.74
CA SER A 73 -5.67 3.10 4.17
C SER A 73 -5.73 1.60 4.39
N GLU A 74 -6.60 0.91 3.66
CA GLU A 74 -6.72 -0.55 3.72
C GLU A 74 -5.43 -1.25 3.27
N MET A 75 -4.77 -0.74 2.23
CA MET A 75 -3.47 -1.26 1.78
C MET A 75 -2.37 -1.04 2.83
N ILE A 76 -2.34 0.11 3.51
CA ILE A 76 -1.40 0.34 4.62
C ILE A 76 -1.64 -0.65 5.76
N GLU A 77 -2.90 -0.96 6.07
CA GLU A 77 -3.23 -1.97 7.08
C GLU A 77 -2.69 -3.35 6.69
N ILE A 78 -2.92 -3.79 5.45
CA ILE A 78 -2.38 -5.06 4.94
C ILE A 78 -0.85 -5.10 5.04
N LEU A 79 -0.18 -4.01 4.63
CA LEU A 79 1.27 -3.90 4.73
C LEU A 79 1.77 -3.98 6.17
N CYS A 80 1.04 -3.40 7.12
CA CYS A 80 1.38 -3.46 8.54
C CYS A 80 1.24 -4.88 9.10
N GLU A 81 0.25 -5.65 8.63
CA GLU A 81 0.01 -7.05 9.02
C GLU A 81 1.06 -8.03 8.44
N ASP A 82 1.44 -7.87 7.17
CA ASP A 82 2.38 -8.80 6.52
C ASP A 82 3.85 -8.43 6.72
N ASP A 83 4.17 -7.14 6.72
CA ASP A 83 5.55 -6.70 6.73
C ASP A 83 5.70 -5.33 7.41
N SER A 84 5.61 -5.35 8.73
CA SER A 84 5.88 -4.18 9.58
C SER A 84 7.29 -3.61 9.36
N PHE A 85 8.21 -4.38 8.76
CA PHE A 85 9.58 -3.97 8.48
C PHE A 85 9.67 -3.05 7.24
N LEU A 86 8.85 -3.29 6.22
CA LEU A 86 8.74 -2.38 5.07
C LEU A 86 8.19 -1.00 5.46
N LEU A 87 7.31 -0.95 6.47
CA LEU A 87 6.79 0.31 7.01
C LEU A 87 7.75 0.94 8.03
N GLY A 88 8.45 0.12 8.83
CA GLY A 88 9.35 0.57 9.90
C GLY A 88 10.72 1.08 9.44
N ASN A 89 11.14 0.81 8.21
CA ASN A 89 12.35 1.42 7.61
C ASN A 89 12.11 2.85 7.10
N LEU A 90 10.89 3.37 7.21
CA LEU A 90 10.67 4.82 7.18
C LEU A 90 11.03 5.37 8.56
N GLU A 91 12.12 6.12 8.60
CA GLU A 91 12.67 6.70 9.82
C GLU A 91 11.56 7.38 10.68
N PRO A 92 11.42 6.99 11.96
CA PRO A 92 10.29 7.39 12.78
C PRO A 92 10.52 8.77 13.42
N LEU A 93 9.89 9.81 12.86
CA LEU A 93 9.55 11.03 13.60
C LEU A 93 8.09 11.43 13.31
N ASP A 94 7.16 10.46 13.43
CA ASP A 94 5.89 10.58 14.17
C ASP A 94 5.09 9.28 14.01
N CYS A 95 5.31 8.30 14.91
CA CYS A 95 4.44 7.14 15.05
C CYS A 95 3.06 7.55 15.62
N GLN A 96 2.30 8.32 14.85
CA GLN A 96 0.85 8.29 14.91
C GLN A 96 0.34 7.31 13.85
N ILE A 97 0.75 6.05 14.01
CA ILE A 97 -0.14 4.91 13.75
C ILE A 97 -1.14 4.92 14.91
N THR A 98 -1.98 5.94 14.97
CA THR A 98 -3.19 5.85 15.77
C THR A 98 -4.27 5.40 14.82
N LEU A 99 -4.65 4.15 14.97
CA LEU A 99 -6.01 3.68 14.72
C LEU A 99 -6.98 4.59 15.51
N LYS A 100 -7.26 5.77 14.96
CA LYS A 100 -8.42 6.60 15.25
C LYS A 100 -8.87 7.17 13.92
N THR A 101 -9.76 6.42 13.31
CA THR A 101 -10.92 6.97 12.62
C THR A 101 -11.43 8.20 13.39
N SER A 102 -10.95 9.39 13.03
CA SER A 102 -11.55 10.65 13.43
C SER A 102 -11.14 11.76 12.47
N CYS A 103 -11.39 11.56 11.18
CA CYS A 103 -11.85 12.67 10.34
C CYS A 103 -13.38 12.75 10.47
N ALA A 104 -13.85 12.94 11.69
CA ALA A 104 -15.18 13.41 12.01
C ALA A 104 -15.01 14.70 12.83
N HIS A 105 -14.86 15.82 12.14
CA HIS A 105 -15.27 17.11 12.67
C HIS A 105 -15.88 17.93 11.53
N ARG A 106 -17.19 18.12 11.65
CA ARG A 106 -17.92 19.29 11.12
C ARG A 106 -17.37 20.57 11.74
#